data_AF-A0A3B3XRJ9-F1
#
_entry.id   AF-A0A3B3XRJ9-F1
#
_cell.length_a   1.000
_cell.length_b   1.000
_cell.length_c   1.000
_cell.angle_alpha   90.00
_cell.angle_beta   90.00
_cell.angle_gamma   90.00
#
_symmetry.space_group_name_H-M   'P 1'
#
loop_
_entity.id
_entity.type
_entity.pdbx_description
1 polymer ?
#
loop_
_entity_poly.entity_id
_entity_poly.type
_entity_poly.pdbx_seq_one_letter_code
_entity_poly.pdbx_strand_id
1 'polypeptide(L)'
;MNEVVTEAGESGAEATGWSQENLQKLLASMKGILPKDDKTKPYKKGLKAVDWDKVAFPPFSAGECQERWKRLVRKMRRFRTLPELLDEAQELLLNPFFDKNIHPDLPKPPNPPKMTYIRKCMSRYARKNPGVNVVLMTKTFSKDYEKLSDKKKAKYAKKYRLAFEEYSRKMNKFCKENNLRVPIKKKKHKKRVTLKYEGDDKDKDFPREPPWHGFGLFISEHSSGVTGGEPSHGASFIRVMSQHWKELSENEKQKYNKRCAQMKREYKAKLIKYLDRLDEEEKQQLIEEKEIRIPKKILDQHKMHPGEPMMPSRSGFIYFHLDILKHAEKSMPRKERFEKAREEWHKFSEAKKNHYAKIVEENMRKFAEELPAWFQTLSEEEQGDYLRKKPDRIVFLQKYIDEKREPLDLHSDEKTSTTKVATRASARLRAKKDGNMFKVHH
;
A
#
# COMPACT_ATOMS: atom_id res chain seq x y z
N MET A 1 30.44 34.92 22.35
CA MET A 1 31.20 33.69 22.66
C MET A 1 30.27 32.51 22.44
N ASN A 2 30.24 31.99 21.21
CA ASN A 2 29.48 30.81 20.85
C ASN A 2 30.49 29.67 20.68
N GLU A 3 30.50 28.73 21.61
CA GLU A 3 31.33 27.52 21.51
C GLU A 3 30.93 26.73 20.26
N VAL A 4 31.85 26.71 19.31
CA VAL A 4 31.80 25.90 18.11
C VAL A 4 32.10 24.46 18.54
N VAL A 5 31.06 23.64 18.68
CA VAL A 5 31.22 22.19 18.77
C VAL A 5 31.61 21.68 17.38
N THR A 6 32.90 21.50 17.18
CA THR A 6 33.50 20.78 16.07
C THR A 6 33.07 19.31 16.11
N GLU A 7 32.07 18.92 15.31
CA GLU A 7 31.83 17.52 14.97
C GLU A 7 32.88 17.06 13.95
N ALA A 8 34.06 16.71 14.45
CA ALA A 8 35.05 15.90 13.75
C ALA A 8 35.09 14.51 14.40
N GLY A 9 34.81 13.47 13.61
CA GLY A 9 35.09 12.09 14.01
C GLY A 9 34.10 11.07 13.45
N GLU A 10 34.30 10.62 12.22
CA GLU A 10 34.17 9.17 11.99
C GLU A 10 35.31 8.51 12.77
N SER A 11 35.00 8.02 13.96
CA SER A 11 35.84 7.09 14.71
C SER A 11 34.93 6.05 15.34
N GLY A 12 35.37 4.79 15.27
CA GLY A 12 34.95 3.69 16.11
C GLY A 12 33.46 3.51 16.38
N ALA A 13 32.90 2.45 15.81
CA ALA A 13 32.22 1.51 16.70
C ALA A 13 33.27 0.94 17.68
N GLU A 14 33.71 1.75 18.64
CA GLU A 14 34.50 1.35 19.80
C GLU A 14 33.60 1.55 21.03
N ALA A 15 33.11 0.42 21.54
CA ALA A 15 32.93 0.11 22.94
C ALA A 15 32.58 1.27 23.90
N THR A 16 31.46 1.97 23.71
CA THR A 16 30.95 2.83 24.80
C THR A 16 30.45 2.04 26.03
N GLY A 17 30.55 0.71 26.05
CA GLY A 17 30.07 -0.18 27.14
C GLY A 17 28.55 -0.19 27.36
N TRP A 18 27.84 0.84 26.91
CA TRP A 18 26.39 1.05 27.08
C TRP A 18 25.57 0.18 26.12
N SER A 19 25.45 -1.11 26.44
CA SER A 19 24.49 -2.03 25.83
C SER A 19 23.04 -1.67 26.19
N GLN A 20 22.08 -2.24 25.48
CA GLN A 20 20.65 -2.19 25.83
C GLN A 20 20.39 -2.59 27.29
N GLU A 21 21.05 -3.65 27.79
CA GLU A 21 20.92 -4.11 29.19
C GLU A 21 21.41 -3.05 30.18
N ASN A 22 22.57 -2.43 29.91
CA ASN A 22 23.10 -1.37 30.77
C ASN A 22 22.20 -0.13 30.76
N LEU A 23 21.57 0.20 29.62
CA LEU A 23 20.57 1.27 29.57
C LEU A 23 19.30 0.93 30.35
N GLN A 24 18.81 -0.30 30.26
CA GLN A 24 17.67 -0.75 31.06
C GLN A 24 17.98 -0.68 32.56
N LYS A 25 19.19 -1.09 32.96
CA LYS A 25 19.68 -1.00 34.34
C LYS A 25 19.77 0.45 34.82
N LEU A 26 20.23 1.38 33.98
CA LEU A 26 20.20 2.82 34.27
C LEU A 26 18.78 3.33 34.51
N LEU A 27 17.83 3.02 33.61
CA LEU A 27 16.44 3.46 33.75
C LEU A 27 15.77 2.86 34.99
N ALA A 28 16.01 1.58 35.28
CA ALA A 28 15.49 0.90 36.46
C ALA A 28 16.04 1.51 37.76
N SER A 29 17.35 1.78 37.81
CA SER A 29 18.00 2.41 38.97
C SER A 29 17.46 3.82 39.20
N MET A 30 17.30 4.62 38.13
CA MET A 30 16.65 5.93 38.22
C MET A 30 15.22 5.82 38.74
N LYS A 31 14.41 4.88 38.23
CA LYS A 31 13.01 4.68 38.66
C LYS A 31 12.90 4.27 40.13
N GLY A 32 13.86 3.50 40.65
CA GLY A 32 13.90 3.05 42.05
C GLY A 32 14.23 4.15 43.07
N ILE A 33 14.90 5.22 42.63
CA ILE A 33 15.35 6.32 43.52
C ILE A 33 14.31 7.46 43.59
N LEU A 34 13.32 7.48 42.69
CA LEU A 34 12.33 8.56 42.64
C LEU A 34 11.33 8.49 43.82
N PRO A 35 11.14 9.60 44.57
CA PRO A 35 10.09 9.71 45.56
C PRO A 35 8.69 9.53 44.93
N LYS A 36 7.75 8.93 45.66
CA LYS A 36 6.36 8.71 45.18
C LYS A 36 5.64 10.01 44.77
N ASP A 37 6.07 11.14 45.32
CA ASP A 37 5.52 12.49 45.12
C ASP A 37 6.04 13.20 43.85
N ASP A 38 6.92 12.56 43.07
CA ASP A 38 7.55 13.16 41.88
C ASP A 38 6.69 13.10 40.61
N LYS A 39 5.48 12.51 40.71
CA LYS A 39 4.49 12.40 39.62
C LYS A 39 3.86 13.72 39.19
N THR A 40 3.96 14.77 40.00
CA THR A 40 3.37 16.09 39.72
C THR A 40 4.44 17.14 39.38
N LYS A 41 5.72 16.83 39.60
CA LYS A 41 6.81 17.79 39.41
C LYS A 41 7.31 17.77 37.96
N PRO A 42 7.55 18.94 37.35
CA PRO A 42 8.19 19.01 36.03
C PRO A 42 9.56 18.32 36.03
N TYR A 43 9.90 17.63 34.94
CA TYR A 43 11.16 16.91 34.74
C TYR A 43 12.40 17.62 35.30
N LYS A 44 12.57 18.92 35.01
CA LYS A 44 13.75 19.70 35.42
C LYS A 44 13.89 19.76 36.95
N LYS A 45 12.78 19.77 37.69
CA LYS A 45 12.76 19.81 39.15
C LYS A 45 12.99 18.42 39.74
N GLY A 46 12.34 17.39 39.19
CA GLY A 46 12.56 15.99 39.60
C GLY A 46 14.00 15.54 39.37
N LEU A 47 14.62 15.92 38.25
CA LEU A 47 16.00 15.55 37.92
C LEU A 47 17.03 16.10 38.93
N LYS A 48 16.76 17.25 39.56
CA LYS A 48 17.65 17.83 40.59
C LYS A 48 17.64 17.01 41.89
N ALA A 49 16.57 16.26 42.13
CA ALA A 49 16.43 15.41 43.31
C ALA A 49 17.02 14.00 43.11
N VAL A 50 17.52 13.68 41.90
CA VAL A 50 18.14 12.39 41.60
C VAL A 50 19.55 12.34 42.18
N ASP A 51 19.75 11.41 43.09
CA ASP A 51 21.05 11.06 43.68
C ASP A 51 21.81 10.14 42.70
N TRP A 52 22.76 10.71 41.95
CA TRP A 52 23.47 10.00 40.89
C TRP A 52 24.46 8.96 41.40
N ASP A 53 24.94 9.10 42.63
CA ASP A 53 25.83 8.11 43.26
C ASP A 53 25.07 6.81 43.54
N LYS A 54 23.76 6.91 43.84
CA LYS A 54 22.87 5.74 43.97
C LYS A 54 22.40 5.18 42.63
N VAL A 55 22.37 6.00 41.57
CA VAL A 55 22.04 5.57 40.20
C VAL A 55 23.23 4.85 39.54
N ALA A 56 24.46 5.16 39.96
CA ALA A 56 25.67 4.57 39.42
C ALA A 56 25.71 3.05 39.62
N PHE A 57 26.31 2.34 38.67
CA PHE A 57 26.51 0.89 38.77
C PHE A 57 27.77 0.48 38.00
N PRO A 58 28.59 -0.45 38.51
CA PRO A 58 29.81 -0.87 37.82
C PRO A 58 29.51 -1.39 36.39
N PRO A 59 30.31 -1.01 35.37
CA PRO A 59 31.55 -0.22 35.41
C PRO A 59 31.35 1.32 35.33
N PHE A 60 30.12 1.82 35.35
CA PHE A 60 29.80 3.23 35.10
C PHE A 60 29.70 4.05 36.39
N SER A 61 30.37 5.19 36.40
CA SER A 61 30.31 6.20 37.45
C SER A 61 29.01 7.02 37.41
N ALA A 62 28.74 7.74 38.50
CA ALA A 62 27.61 8.67 38.61
C ALA A 62 27.59 9.72 37.48
N GLY A 63 28.77 10.25 37.13
CA GLY A 63 28.93 11.22 36.05
C GLY A 63 28.59 10.64 34.67
N GLU A 64 29.03 9.41 34.40
CA GLU A 64 28.75 8.71 33.14
C GLU A 64 27.25 8.36 33.00
N CYS A 65 26.62 7.89 34.08
CA CYS A 65 25.17 7.65 34.13
C CYS A 65 24.38 8.93 33.84
N GLN A 66 24.79 10.05 34.45
CA GLN A 66 24.17 11.35 34.25
C GLN A 66 24.31 11.85 32.81
N GLU A 67 25.52 11.76 32.23
CA GLU A 67 25.74 12.18 30.85
C GLU A 67 24.95 11.31 29.87
N ARG A 68 24.89 9.99 30.13
CA ARG A 68 24.13 9.06 29.30
C ARG A 68 22.64 9.41 29.30
N TRP A 69 22.05 9.67 30.46
CA TRP A 69 20.67 10.11 30.57
C TRP A 69 20.43 11.44 29.85
N LYS A 70 21.32 12.43 30.03
CA LYS A 70 21.24 13.73 29.32
C LYS A 70 21.22 13.53 27.80
N ARG A 71 22.06 12.64 27.25
CA ARG A 71 22.08 12.33 25.81
C ARG A 71 20.80 11.67 25.33
N LEU A 72 20.21 10.78 26.13
CA LEU A 72 18.96 10.08 25.82
C LEU A 72 17.78 11.07 25.75
N VAL A 73 17.64 11.93 26.76
CA VAL A 73 16.53 12.90 26.86
C VAL A 73 16.58 14.03 25.83
N ARG A 74 17.75 14.33 25.22
CA ARG A 74 17.86 15.34 24.15
C ARG A 74 16.94 15.08 22.96
N LYS A 75 16.63 13.81 22.68
CA LYS A 75 15.78 13.38 21.55
C LYS A 75 14.31 13.19 21.93
N MET A 76 14.00 13.29 23.22
CA MET A 76 12.65 13.11 23.78
C MET A 76 11.97 14.47 24.06
N ARG A 77 10.64 14.51 24.09
CA ARG A 77 9.89 15.74 24.46
C ARG A 77 9.98 15.96 25.98
N ARG A 78 10.53 17.10 26.40
CA ARG A 78 10.86 17.40 27.82
C ARG A 78 9.75 18.08 28.63
N PHE A 79 8.57 18.25 28.06
CA PHE A 79 7.43 18.95 28.67
C PHE A 79 6.51 17.97 29.43
N ARG A 80 7.08 17.27 30.42
CA ARG A 80 6.39 16.24 31.22
C ARG A 80 7.17 15.95 32.51
N THR A 81 6.71 14.98 33.29
CA THR A 81 7.36 14.54 34.54
C THR A 81 8.52 13.57 34.28
N LEU A 82 9.40 13.38 35.28
CA LEU A 82 10.54 12.48 35.18
C LEU A 82 10.12 10.99 35.08
N PRO A 83 9.12 10.50 35.83
CA PRO A 83 8.58 9.15 35.64
C PRO A 83 8.07 8.89 34.22
N GLU A 84 7.31 9.80 33.64
CA GLU A 84 6.81 9.67 32.25
C GLU A 84 7.93 9.66 31.20
N LEU A 85 9.04 10.37 31.47
CA LEU A 85 10.23 10.31 30.61
C LEU A 85 10.96 8.98 30.72
N LEU A 86 11.01 8.39 31.91
CA LEU A 86 11.61 7.07 32.13
C LEU A 86 10.76 5.97 31.47
N ASP A 87 9.43 6.06 31.58
CA ASP A 87 8.52 5.11 30.93
C ASP A 87 8.60 5.21 29.40
N GLU A 88 8.63 6.42 28.82
CA GLU A 88 8.85 6.57 27.37
C GLU A 88 10.25 6.09 26.96
N ALA A 89 11.29 6.40 27.72
CA ALA A 89 12.63 5.90 27.45
C ALA A 89 12.68 4.36 27.45
N GLN A 90 11.95 3.72 28.37
CA GLN A 90 11.80 2.27 28.43
C GLN A 90 11.06 1.73 27.20
N GLU A 91 9.95 2.36 26.80
CA GLU A 91 9.21 1.99 25.57
C GLU A 91 10.08 2.13 24.32
N LEU A 92 10.90 3.18 24.24
CA LEU A 92 11.81 3.43 23.11
C LEU A 92 12.96 2.41 23.03
N LEU A 93 13.39 1.87 24.17
CA LEU A 93 14.34 0.75 24.20
C LEU A 93 13.67 -0.56 23.78
N LEU A 94 12.43 -0.80 24.22
CA LEU A 94 11.66 -2.00 23.84
C LEU A 94 11.19 -1.96 22.39
N ASN A 95 10.99 -0.76 21.81
CA ASN A 95 10.60 -0.58 20.43
C ASN A 95 11.57 0.39 19.69
N PRO A 96 12.71 -0.15 19.24
CA PRO A 96 13.81 0.62 18.62
C PRO A 96 13.42 1.35 17.32
N PHE A 97 12.25 1.07 16.77
CA PHE A 97 11.80 1.60 15.48
C PHE A 97 11.05 2.92 15.58
N PHE A 98 10.59 3.32 16.78
CA PHE A 98 9.95 4.63 16.98
C PHE A 98 10.97 5.77 16.90
N ASP A 99 12.14 5.61 17.50
CA ASP A 99 13.28 6.50 17.30
C ASP A 99 14.58 5.72 17.12
N LYS A 100 15.04 5.68 15.87
CA LYS A 100 16.25 4.97 15.43
C LYS A 100 17.54 5.51 16.07
N ASN A 101 17.46 6.66 16.75
CA ASN A 101 18.61 7.36 17.30
C ASN A 101 18.81 7.13 18.80
N ILE A 102 17.94 6.36 19.45
CA ILE A 102 17.94 6.14 20.91
C ILE A 102 18.51 4.76 21.25
N HIS A 103 18.26 3.75 20.42
CA HIS A 103 18.75 2.41 20.65
C HIS A 103 20.24 2.26 20.26
N PRO A 104 21.15 1.96 21.19
CA PRO A 104 22.60 1.89 20.92
C PRO A 104 22.95 0.75 19.95
N ASP A 105 22.28 -0.40 20.10
CA ASP A 105 22.61 -1.62 19.36
C ASP A 105 21.84 -1.75 18.04
N LEU A 106 21.01 -0.75 17.70
CA LEU A 106 20.22 -0.80 16.47
C LEU A 106 21.13 -0.60 15.26
N PRO A 107 21.17 -1.56 14.31
CA PRO A 107 21.98 -1.41 13.11
C PRO A 107 21.54 -0.17 12.33
N LYS A 108 22.50 0.66 11.91
CA LYS A 108 22.24 1.87 11.12
C LYS A 108 22.32 1.57 9.62
N PRO A 109 21.42 2.12 8.79
CA PRO A 109 21.47 1.90 7.36
C PRO A 109 22.74 2.50 6.75
N PRO A 110 23.36 1.85 5.75
CA PRO A 110 24.52 2.41 5.08
C PRO A 110 24.14 3.66 4.28
N ASN A 111 25.11 4.57 4.11
CA ASN A 111 24.88 5.77 3.31
C ASN A 111 24.69 5.42 1.83
N PRO A 112 23.73 6.04 1.13
CA PRO A 112 23.62 5.92 -0.31
C PRO A 112 24.93 6.29 -1.05
N PRO A 113 25.14 5.77 -2.28
CA PRO A 113 26.37 5.97 -3.05
C PRO A 113 26.84 7.44 -3.13
N LYS A 114 25.91 8.34 -3.45
CA LYS A 114 26.15 9.79 -3.53
C LYS A 114 26.59 10.40 -2.20
N MET A 115 25.92 10.04 -1.11
CA MET A 115 26.27 10.53 0.22
C MET A 115 27.62 10.00 0.70
N THR A 116 27.97 8.77 0.32
CA THR A 116 29.30 8.20 0.60
C THR A 116 30.41 8.99 -0.10
N TYR A 117 30.20 9.39 -1.36
CA TYR A 117 31.12 10.26 -2.08
C TYR A 117 31.23 11.65 -1.43
N ILE A 118 30.09 12.29 -1.15
CA ILE A 118 30.06 13.62 -0.54
C ILE A 118 30.78 13.60 0.81
N ARG A 119 30.51 12.61 1.68
CA ARG A 119 31.21 12.47 2.96
C ARG A 119 32.72 12.35 2.77
N LYS A 120 33.18 11.50 1.85
CA LYS A 120 34.61 11.36 1.55
C LYS A 120 35.23 12.68 1.09
N CYS A 121 34.54 13.44 0.25
CA CYS A 121 35.01 14.75 -0.22
C CYS A 121 35.01 15.79 0.90
N MET A 122 33.93 15.84 1.69
CA MET A 122 33.81 16.71 2.88
C MET A 122 34.93 16.46 3.88
N SER A 123 35.26 15.20 4.22
CA SER A 123 36.33 14.89 5.17
C SER A 123 37.73 15.28 4.67
N ARG A 124 37.96 15.32 3.35
CA ARG A 124 39.21 15.86 2.78
C ARG A 124 39.21 17.39 2.79
N TYR A 125 38.06 18.00 2.54
CA TYR A 125 37.93 19.44 2.42
C TYR A 125 37.95 20.15 3.78
N ALA A 126 37.25 19.60 4.78
CA ALA A 126 37.23 20.09 6.15
C ALA A 126 38.62 20.08 6.80
N ARG A 127 39.46 19.08 6.49
CA ARG A 127 40.86 19.04 6.93
C ARG A 127 41.72 20.19 6.39
N LYS A 128 41.34 20.75 5.23
CA LYS A 128 42.09 21.84 4.58
C LYS A 128 41.51 23.22 4.87
N ASN A 129 40.26 23.30 5.35
CA ASN A 129 39.54 24.55 5.56
C ASN A 129 38.65 24.43 6.82
N PRO A 130 39.22 24.62 8.03
CA PRO A 130 38.44 24.72 9.26
C PRO A 130 37.53 25.95 9.19
N GLY A 131 36.21 25.79 9.39
CA GLY A 131 35.23 26.91 9.36
C GLY A 131 34.30 26.98 8.13
N VAL A 132 34.34 25.98 7.26
CA VAL A 132 33.55 25.93 6.03
C VAL A 132 32.03 25.82 6.25
N ASN A 133 31.28 26.49 5.38
CA ASN A 133 29.84 26.29 5.23
C ASN A 133 29.54 24.88 4.65
N VAL A 134 29.23 23.95 5.54
CA VAL A 134 28.94 22.53 5.24
C VAL A 134 27.80 22.35 4.23
N VAL A 135 26.78 23.21 4.28
CA VAL A 135 25.58 23.10 3.43
C VAL A 135 25.91 23.45 1.99
N LEU A 136 26.63 24.55 1.76
CA LEU A 136 27.06 24.97 0.43
C LEU A 136 27.99 23.92 -0.19
N MET A 137 28.96 23.44 0.59
CA MET A 137 29.94 22.47 0.11
C MET A 137 29.33 21.10 -0.21
N THR A 138 28.34 20.65 0.58
CA THR A 138 27.54 19.45 0.29
C THR A 138 26.80 19.57 -1.05
N LYS A 139 26.26 20.76 -1.37
CA LYS A 139 25.62 21.01 -2.68
C LYS A 139 26.63 20.96 -3.83
N THR A 140 27.83 21.52 -3.64
CA THR A 140 28.91 21.46 -4.63
C THR A 140 29.32 20.01 -4.92
N PHE A 141 29.67 19.23 -3.89
CA PHE A 141 30.04 17.82 -4.08
C PHE A 141 28.89 16.95 -4.60
N SER A 142 27.63 17.32 -4.32
CA SER A 142 26.47 16.69 -4.94
C SER A 142 26.46 16.87 -6.46
N LYS A 143 26.75 18.08 -6.96
CA LYS A 143 26.87 18.34 -8.40
C LYS A 143 28.07 17.61 -9.00
N ASP A 144 29.19 17.56 -8.29
CA ASP A 144 30.38 16.83 -8.75
C ASP A 144 30.11 15.33 -8.90
N TYR A 145 29.32 14.75 -8.00
CA TYR A 145 28.90 13.34 -8.11
C TYR A 145 28.09 13.06 -9.38
N GLU A 146 27.20 13.97 -9.77
CA GLU A 146 26.40 13.81 -11.01
C GLU A 146 27.27 13.85 -12.26
N LYS A 147 28.36 14.63 -12.24
CA LYS A 147 29.34 14.72 -13.33
C LYS A 147 30.33 13.54 -13.36
N LEU A 148 30.32 12.63 -12.38
CA LEU A 148 31.19 11.46 -12.40
C LEU A 148 30.79 10.50 -13.52
N SER A 149 31.79 9.85 -14.12
CA SER A 149 31.56 8.76 -15.07
C SER A 149 30.83 7.58 -14.43
N ASP A 150 30.08 6.85 -15.24
CA ASP A 150 29.29 5.71 -14.77
C ASP A 150 30.17 4.61 -14.15
N LYS A 151 31.38 4.43 -14.67
CA LYS A 151 32.39 3.52 -14.08
C LYS A 151 32.73 3.89 -12.63
N LYS A 152 32.78 5.19 -12.28
CA LYS A 152 33.03 5.65 -10.90
C LYS A 152 31.77 5.52 -10.05
N LYS A 153 30.60 5.89 -10.57
CA LYS A 153 29.30 5.71 -9.88
C LYS A 153 29.01 4.25 -9.57
N ALA A 154 29.31 3.34 -10.49
CA ALA A 154 29.14 1.89 -10.33
C ALA A 154 29.98 1.31 -9.17
N LYS A 155 31.19 1.83 -8.92
CA LYS A 155 32.00 1.44 -7.75
C LYS A 155 31.31 1.78 -6.43
N TYR A 156 30.75 2.99 -6.31
CA TYR A 156 29.99 3.40 -5.12
C TYR A 156 28.69 2.61 -4.99
N ALA A 157 28.00 2.31 -6.10
CA ALA A 157 26.81 1.46 -6.11
C ALA A 157 27.11 0.03 -5.63
N LYS A 158 28.19 -0.60 -6.12
CA LYS A 158 28.63 -1.93 -5.67
C LYS A 158 28.97 -1.95 -4.18
N LYS A 159 29.71 -0.94 -3.69
CA LYS A 159 30.05 -0.82 -2.26
C LYS A 159 28.79 -0.67 -1.40
N TYR A 160 27.82 0.14 -1.85
CA TYR A 160 26.54 0.29 -1.17
C TYR A 160 25.75 -1.01 -1.12
N ARG A 161 25.67 -1.77 -2.23
CA ARG A 161 24.96 -3.05 -2.27
C ARG A 161 25.48 -4.03 -1.22
N LEU A 162 26.81 -4.23 -1.18
CA LEU A 162 27.44 -5.13 -0.20
C LEU A 162 27.22 -4.67 1.25
N ALA A 163 27.38 -3.37 1.52
CA ALA A 163 27.13 -2.81 2.85
C ALA A 163 25.65 -2.93 3.25
N PHE A 164 24.73 -2.83 2.30
CA PHE A 164 23.29 -2.99 2.53
C PHE A 164 22.92 -4.44 2.84
N GLU A 165 23.54 -5.41 2.18
CA GLU A 165 23.39 -6.84 2.48
C GLU A 165 23.89 -7.18 3.89
N GLU A 166 25.03 -6.61 4.30
CA GLU A 166 25.55 -6.75 5.67
C GLU A 166 24.63 -6.10 6.70
N TYR A 167 24.18 -4.87 6.44
CA TYR A 167 23.18 -4.18 7.27
C TYR A 167 21.90 -5.00 7.43
N SER A 168 21.40 -5.57 6.33
CA SER A 168 20.20 -6.41 6.32
C SER A 168 20.39 -7.65 7.21
N ARG A 169 21.55 -8.32 7.11
CA ARG A 169 21.89 -9.46 7.99
C ARG A 169 21.95 -9.05 9.47
N LYS A 170 22.64 -7.94 9.79
CA LYS A 170 22.72 -7.42 11.17
C LYS A 170 21.34 -7.03 11.72
N MET A 171 20.52 -6.36 10.91
CA MET A 171 19.16 -5.96 11.29
C MET A 171 18.25 -7.16 11.54
N ASN A 172 18.32 -8.19 10.69
CA ASN A 172 17.55 -9.42 10.88
C ASN A 172 17.97 -10.17 12.14
N LYS A 173 19.28 -10.25 12.41
CA LYS A 173 19.82 -10.85 13.65
C LYS A 173 19.33 -10.08 14.88
N PHE A 174 19.48 -8.76 14.90
CA PHE A 174 18.99 -7.88 15.97
C PHE A 174 17.49 -8.05 16.23
N CYS A 175 16.68 -8.12 15.16
CA CYS A 175 15.24 -8.34 15.29
C CYS A 175 14.92 -9.71 15.91
N LYS A 176 15.63 -10.78 15.52
CA LYS A 176 15.44 -12.11 16.09
C LYS A 176 15.81 -12.16 17.58
N GLU A 177 16.96 -11.60 17.95
CA GLU A 177 17.46 -11.60 19.33
C GLU A 177 16.56 -10.79 20.28
N ASN A 178 15.93 -9.74 19.80
CA ASN A 178 15.01 -8.90 20.59
C ASN A 178 13.53 -9.27 20.43
N ASN A 179 13.22 -10.40 19.78
CA ASN A 179 11.85 -10.83 19.48
C ASN A 179 11.00 -9.77 18.76
N LEU A 180 11.64 -8.96 17.90
CA LEU A 180 11.04 -7.87 17.14
C LEU A 180 10.75 -8.29 15.70
N ARG A 181 9.71 -7.70 15.11
CA ARG A 181 9.42 -7.86 13.68
C ARG A 181 10.26 -6.87 12.86
N VAL A 182 10.87 -7.35 11.77
CA VAL A 182 11.60 -6.49 10.83
C VAL A 182 10.66 -5.40 10.27
N PRO A 183 11.04 -4.12 10.32
CA PRO A 183 10.19 -3.04 9.81
C PRO A 183 9.93 -3.20 8.32
N ILE A 184 8.68 -3.49 7.98
CA ILE A 184 8.23 -3.47 6.60
C ILE A 184 8.11 -2.01 6.19
N LYS A 185 8.83 -1.60 5.13
CA LYS A 185 8.64 -0.27 4.51
C LYS A 185 7.19 -0.17 4.03
N LYS A 186 6.31 0.48 4.80
CA LYS A 186 5.00 0.89 4.30
C LYS A 186 5.28 1.80 3.10
N LYS A 187 4.71 1.49 1.91
CA LYS A 187 4.73 2.42 0.78
C LYS A 187 4.16 3.73 1.31
N LYS A 188 4.97 4.80 1.36
CA LYS A 188 4.45 6.12 1.66
C LYS A 188 3.34 6.36 0.63
N HIS A 189 2.11 6.58 1.07
CA HIS A 189 1.14 7.20 0.19
C HIS A 189 1.77 8.54 -0.22
N LYS A 190 2.22 8.65 -1.48
CA LYS A 190 2.53 9.97 -2.03
C LYS A 190 1.29 10.81 -1.76
N LYS A 191 1.44 11.97 -1.13
CA LYS A 191 0.37 12.98 -1.13
C LYS A 191 -0.03 13.10 -2.59
N ARG A 192 -1.32 12.87 -2.92
CA ARG A 192 -1.83 13.18 -4.25
C ARG A 192 -1.37 14.60 -4.53
N VAL A 193 -0.48 14.75 -5.49
CA VAL A 193 -0.10 16.06 -5.99
C VAL A 193 -1.42 16.63 -6.50
N THR A 194 -1.94 17.65 -5.81
CA THR A 194 -2.97 18.49 -6.40
C THR A 194 -2.29 19.15 -7.58
N LEU A 195 -2.50 18.56 -8.75
CA LEU A 195 -1.95 19.00 -10.02
C LEU A 195 -2.59 20.36 -10.33
N LYS A 196 -1.96 21.44 -9.89
CA LYS A 196 -2.11 22.73 -10.58
C LYS A 196 -1.20 22.66 -11.79
N TYR A 197 -1.80 22.50 -12.95
CA TYR A 197 -1.13 22.75 -14.22
C TYR A 197 -1.93 23.85 -14.91
N GLU A 198 -1.38 25.06 -14.87
CA GLU A 198 -1.53 26.04 -15.93
C GLU A 198 -0.43 25.72 -16.93
N GLY A 199 -0.82 25.34 -18.15
CA GLY A 199 0.08 24.94 -19.22
C GLY A 199 -0.72 24.31 -20.37
N ASP A 200 -0.53 24.87 -21.57
CA ASP A 200 -1.33 24.67 -22.77
C ASP A 200 -1.49 23.23 -23.29
N ASP A 201 -2.73 22.95 -23.68
CA ASP A 201 -3.20 22.28 -24.90
C ASP A 201 -2.40 21.09 -25.47
N LYS A 202 -2.86 19.85 -25.16
CA LYS A 202 -2.88 18.68 -26.08
C LYS A 202 -3.99 17.65 -25.79
N ASP A 203 -4.58 17.63 -24.60
CA ASP A 203 -5.67 16.71 -24.23
C ASP A 203 -6.95 17.46 -23.83
N LYS A 204 -7.61 18.14 -24.77
CA LYS A 204 -8.91 18.81 -24.49
C LYS A 204 -10.02 17.84 -24.11
N ASP A 205 -9.89 16.57 -24.49
CA ASP A 205 -10.90 15.53 -24.27
C ASP A 205 -10.72 14.72 -22.97
N PHE A 206 -9.58 14.83 -22.28
CA PHE A 206 -9.37 14.08 -21.04
C PHE A 206 -10.23 14.69 -19.91
N PRO A 207 -11.12 13.92 -19.25
CA PRO A 207 -12.03 14.45 -18.25
C PRO A 207 -11.30 15.01 -17.03
N ARG A 208 -11.72 16.19 -16.54
CA ARG A 208 -11.15 16.79 -15.33
C ARG A 208 -11.70 16.14 -14.06
N GLU A 209 -10.82 15.79 -13.13
CA GLU A 209 -11.22 15.23 -11.84
C GLU A 209 -12.09 16.23 -11.04
N PRO A 210 -13.27 15.81 -10.54
CA PRO A 210 -14.12 16.66 -9.74
C PRO A 210 -13.60 16.78 -8.31
N PRO A 211 -14.01 17.84 -7.55
CA PRO A 211 -13.66 17.99 -6.15
C PRO A 211 -14.01 16.76 -5.29
N TRP A 212 -13.19 16.49 -4.27
CA TRP A 212 -13.27 15.25 -3.49
C TRP A 212 -14.52 15.13 -2.60
N HIS A 213 -15.11 16.24 -2.14
CA HIS A 213 -16.35 16.29 -1.34
C HIS A 213 -17.00 17.68 -1.45
N GLY A 214 -18.21 17.87 -0.92
CA GLY A 214 -18.94 19.15 -1.00
C GLY A 214 -18.13 20.36 -0.54
N PHE A 215 -17.35 20.23 0.54
CA PHE A 215 -16.47 21.32 1.01
C PHE A 215 -15.36 21.70 0.01
N GLY A 216 -14.85 20.77 -0.80
CA GLY A 216 -13.84 21.08 -1.82
C GLY A 216 -14.46 21.83 -3.00
N LEU A 217 -15.71 21.52 -3.33
CA LEU A 217 -16.48 22.28 -4.32
C LEU A 217 -16.77 23.70 -3.80
N PHE A 218 -17.16 23.84 -2.53
CA PHE A 218 -17.35 25.12 -1.86
C PHE A 218 -16.10 25.99 -1.91
N ILE A 219 -14.92 25.43 -1.58
CA ILE A 219 -13.63 26.14 -1.69
C ILE A 219 -13.40 26.60 -3.13
N SER A 220 -13.61 25.71 -4.12
CA SER A 220 -13.37 26.02 -5.53
C SER A 220 -14.23 27.19 -6.01
N GLU A 221 -15.52 27.19 -5.68
CA GLU A 221 -16.47 28.22 -6.13
C GLU A 221 -16.17 29.60 -5.52
N HIS A 222 -15.77 29.63 -4.24
CA HIS A 222 -15.44 30.88 -3.55
C HIS A 222 -14.01 31.35 -3.84
N SER A 223 -13.13 30.47 -4.34
CA SER A 223 -11.81 30.87 -4.85
C SER A 223 -11.86 31.58 -6.20
N SER A 224 -12.89 31.31 -7.01
CA SER A 224 -13.11 31.97 -8.31
C SER A 224 -13.96 33.25 -8.23
N GLY A 225 -14.55 33.56 -7.06
CA GLY A 225 -15.33 34.78 -6.83
C GLY A 225 -14.51 36.01 -6.39
N VAL A 226 -13.20 35.87 -6.14
CA VAL A 226 -12.32 36.99 -5.77
C VAL A 226 -11.73 37.58 -7.04
N THR A 227 -12.42 38.55 -7.62
CA THR A 227 -11.95 39.37 -8.74
C THR A 227 -10.64 40.08 -8.36
N GLY A 228 -9.57 39.83 -9.11
CA GLY A 228 -8.47 40.80 -9.29
C GLY A 228 -7.19 40.62 -8.47
N GLY A 229 -6.85 39.43 -7.98
CA GLY A 229 -5.53 39.18 -7.41
C GLY A 229 -5.16 37.70 -7.41
N GLU A 230 -3.87 37.38 -7.59
CA GLU A 230 -3.36 36.01 -7.52
C GLU A 230 -4.02 35.26 -6.34
N PRO A 231 -4.74 34.16 -6.59
CA PRO A 231 -5.46 33.52 -5.52
C PRO A 231 -4.42 32.85 -4.61
N SER A 232 -4.15 33.44 -3.46
CA SER A 232 -3.32 32.83 -2.44
C SER A 232 -4.12 31.69 -1.83
N HIS A 233 -3.94 30.48 -2.39
CA HIS A 233 -4.50 29.21 -1.90
C HIS A 233 -3.81 28.74 -0.60
N GLY A 234 -3.29 29.69 0.18
CA GLY A 234 -2.53 29.44 1.39
C GLY A 234 -3.40 28.85 2.51
N ALA A 235 -2.73 28.37 3.55
CA ALA A 235 -3.37 27.80 4.72
C ALA A 235 -4.35 28.78 5.41
N SER A 236 -4.13 30.10 5.29
CA SER A 236 -5.01 31.15 5.80
C SER A 236 -6.39 31.13 5.11
N PHE A 237 -6.42 31.10 3.78
CA PHE A 237 -7.66 31.03 2.98
C PHE A 237 -8.45 29.76 3.32
N ILE A 238 -7.79 28.60 3.31
CA ILE A 238 -8.44 27.31 3.64
C ILE A 238 -9.02 27.32 5.06
N ARG A 239 -8.35 27.97 6.02
CA ARG A 239 -8.85 28.12 7.39
C ARG A 239 -10.13 28.97 7.44
N VAL A 240 -10.16 30.09 6.73
CA VAL A 240 -11.34 30.97 6.64
C VAL A 240 -12.51 30.22 5.97
N MET A 241 -12.26 29.57 4.83
CA MET A 241 -13.28 28.78 4.14
C MET A 241 -13.80 27.61 4.99
N SER A 242 -12.93 26.98 5.79
CA SER A 242 -13.37 25.93 6.73
C SER A 242 -14.29 26.47 7.82
N GLN A 243 -14.15 27.73 8.22
CA GLN A 243 -15.01 28.35 9.21
C GLN A 243 -16.40 28.65 8.61
N HIS A 244 -16.44 29.27 7.42
CA HIS A 244 -17.69 29.50 6.70
C HIS A 244 -18.43 28.20 6.37
N TRP A 245 -17.71 27.13 6.02
CA TRP A 245 -18.32 25.83 5.81
C TRP A 245 -19.00 25.29 7.09
N LYS A 246 -18.47 25.57 8.28
CA LYS A 246 -19.11 25.14 9.53
C LYS A 246 -20.41 25.89 9.78
N GLU A 247 -20.44 27.18 9.45
CA GLU A 247 -21.59 28.09 9.60
C GLU A 247 -22.74 27.76 8.64
N LEU A 248 -22.47 27.11 7.51
CA LEU A 248 -23.52 26.63 6.59
C LEU A 248 -24.48 25.65 7.29
N SER A 249 -25.76 25.76 6.95
CA SER A 249 -26.78 24.79 7.37
C SER A 249 -26.52 23.41 6.76
N GLU A 250 -27.07 22.35 7.39
CA GLU A 250 -26.93 20.99 6.87
C GLU A 250 -27.57 20.86 5.47
N ASN A 251 -28.66 21.59 5.21
CA ASN A 251 -29.31 21.63 3.90
C ASN A 251 -28.39 22.21 2.81
N GLU A 252 -27.64 23.28 3.11
CA GLU A 252 -26.69 23.88 2.18
C GLU A 252 -25.49 22.96 1.93
N LYS A 253 -24.92 22.38 3.00
CA LYS A 253 -23.87 21.35 2.89
C LYS A 253 -24.33 20.18 2.03
N GLN A 254 -25.58 19.75 2.19
CA GLN A 254 -26.16 18.66 1.41
C GLN A 254 -26.30 19.02 -0.08
N LYS A 255 -26.64 20.27 -0.42
CA LYS A 255 -26.65 20.75 -1.83
C LYS A 255 -25.27 20.59 -2.47
N TYR A 256 -24.21 21.06 -1.82
CA TYR A 256 -22.83 20.89 -2.32
C TYR A 256 -22.42 19.43 -2.44
N ASN A 257 -22.79 18.59 -1.46
CA ASN A 257 -22.51 17.15 -1.52
C ASN A 257 -23.25 16.47 -2.68
N LYS A 258 -24.53 16.81 -2.93
CA LYS A 258 -25.31 16.30 -4.07
C LYS A 258 -24.68 16.71 -5.40
N ARG A 259 -24.32 17.98 -5.56
CA ARG A 259 -23.65 18.50 -6.76
C ARG A 259 -22.28 17.84 -7.00
N CYS A 260 -21.47 17.68 -5.96
CA CYS A 260 -20.20 16.96 -6.03
C CYS A 260 -20.40 15.48 -6.41
N ALA A 261 -21.43 14.80 -5.87
CA ALA A 261 -21.76 13.43 -6.25
C ALA A 261 -22.18 13.33 -7.72
N GLN A 262 -22.94 14.30 -8.24
CA GLN A 262 -23.30 14.37 -9.66
C GLN A 262 -22.07 14.57 -10.55
N MET A 263 -21.21 15.54 -10.25
CA MET A 263 -19.96 15.77 -11.00
C MET A 263 -19.06 14.52 -11.03
N LYS A 264 -19.02 13.74 -9.94
CA LYS A 264 -18.33 12.44 -9.90
C LYS A 264 -18.95 11.39 -10.83
N ARG A 265 -20.27 11.36 -11.00
CA ARG A 265 -20.92 10.44 -11.95
C ARG A 265 -20.61 10.85 -13.38
N GLU A 266 -20.70 12.14 -13.70
CA GLU A 266 -20.39 12.68 -15.02
C GLU A 266 -18.93 12.47 -15.39
N TYR A 267 -17.99 12.77 -14.49
CA TYR A 267 -16.57 12.48 -14.69
C TYR A 267 -16.31 11.00 -14.99
N LYS A 268 -16.92 10.09 -14.20
CA LYS A 268 -16.79 8.64 -14.43
C LYS A 268 -17.30 8.24 -15.81
N ALA A 269 -18.47 8.75 -16.21
CA ALA A 269 -19.05 8.44 -17.52
C ALA A 269 -18.18 8.97 -18.67
N LYS A 270 -17.64 10.19 -18.55
CA LYS A 270 -16.72 10.74 -19.55
C LYS A 270 -15.40 9.97 -19.61
N LEU A 271 -14.87 9.57 -18.44
CA LEU A 271 -13.61 8.82 -18.35
C LEU A 271 -13.76 7.44 -18.97
N ILE A 272 -14.88 6.77 -18.69
CA ILE A 272 -15.26 5.52 -19.35
C ILE A 272 -15.25 5.68 -20.87
N LYS A 273 -16.00 6.66 -21.40
CA LYS A 273 -16.08 6.91 -22.85
C LYS A 273 -14.72 7.22 -23.49
N TYR A 274 -13.84 7.88 -22.75
CA TYR A 274 -12.49 8.18 -23.22
C TYR A 274 -11.63 6.90 -23.25
N LEU A 275 -11.69 6.07 -22.20
CA LEU A 275 -10.97 4.80 -22.15
C LEU A 275 -11.48 3.81 -23.20
N ASP A 276 -12.76 3.82 -23.56
CA ASP A 276 -13.29 2.94 -24.60
C ASP A 276 -12.71 3.23 -26.00
N ARG A 277 -12.16 4.42 -26.22
CA ARG A 277 -11.55 4.83 -27.50
C ARG A 277 -10.09 4.43 -27.65
N LEU A 278 -9.45 4.01 -26.57
CA LEU A 278 -8.02 3.68 -26.54
C LEU A 278 -7.79 2.17 -26.71
N ASP A 279 -6.60 1.77 -27.12
CA ASP A 279 -6.20 0.36 -27.10
C ASP A 279 -5.85 -0.10 -25.67
N GLU A 280 -5.87 -1.40 -25.39
CA GLU A 280 -5.66 -1.93 -24.02
C GLU A 280 -4.26 -1.58 -23.46
N GLU A 281 -3.22 -1.57 -24.31
CA GLU A 281 -1.88 -1.15 -23.94
C GLU A 281 -1.82 0.35 -23.59
N GLU A 282 -2.49 1.19 -24.38
CA GLU A 282 -2.57 2.64 -24.16
C GLU A 282 -3.38 2.97 -22.91
N LYS A 283 -4.50 2.26 -22.67
CA LYS A 283 -5.28 2.35 -21.43
C LYS A 283 -4.41 2.01 -20.22
N GLN A 284 -3.65 0.93 -20.30
CA GLN A 284 -2.83 0.47 -19.18
C GLN A 284 -1.68 1.45 -18.89
N GLN A 285 -1.03 1.98 -19.93
CA GLN A 285 -0.02 3.04 -19.79
C GLN A 285 -0.61 4.31 -19.19
N LEU A 286 -1.78 4.77 -19.66
CA LEU A 286 -2.44 5.97 -19.15
C LEU A 286 -2.89 5.82 -17.69
N ILE A 287 -3.42 4.65 -17.31
CA ILE A 287 -3.81 4.35 -15.93
C ILE A 287 -2.59 4.41 -15.00
N GLU A 288 -1.43 3.90 -15.45
CA GLU A 288 -0.18 3.92 -14.69
C GLU A 288 0.44 5.32 -14.63
N GLU A 289 0.50 6.03 -15.76
CA GLU A 289 1.07 7.39 -15.87
C GLU A 289 0.25 8.41 -15.06
N LYS A 290 -1.08 8.39 -15.20
CA LYS A 290 -1.99 9.34 -14.54
C LYS A 290 -2.46 8.85 -13.16
N GLU A 291 -1.96 7.71 -12.67
CA GLU A 291 -2.33 7.06 -11.41
C GLU A 291 -3.86 6.98 -11.18
N ILE A 292 -4.64 6.70 -12.23
CA ILE A 292 -6.11 6.75 -12.20
C ILE A 292 -6.65 5.61 -11.33
N ARG A 293 -7.41 5.96 -10.28
CA ARG A 293 -8.06 4.96 -9.42
C ARG A 293 -9.46 4.61 -9.92
N ILE A 294 -9.53 3.70 -10.88
CA ILE A 294 -10.80 3.14 -11.35
C ILE A 294 -11.20 1.96 -10.47
N PRO A 295 -12.38 1.97 -9.81
CA PRO A 295 -12.88 0.80 -9.11
C PRO A 295 -12.94 -0.40 -10.07
N LYS A 296 -12.38 -1.56 -9.67
CA LYS A 296 -12.37 -2.79 -10.48
C LYS A 296 -13.73 -3.12 -11.10
N LYS A 297 -14.82 -2.94 -10.35
CA LYS A 297 -16.20 -3.14 -10.84
C LYS A 297 -16.57 -2.33 -12.10
N ILE A 298 -16.01 -1.14 -12.29
CA ILE A 298 -16.31 -0.28 -13.45
C ILE A 298 -15.49 -0.74 -14.67
N LEU A 299 -14.24 -1.14 -14.46
CA LEU A 299 -13.43 -1.77 -15.49
C LEU A 299 -14.02 -3.14 -15.89
N ASP A 300 -14.56 -3.88 -14.93
CA ASP A 300 -15.19 -5.18 -15.16
C ASP A 300 -16.58 -5.06 -15.81
N GLN A 301 -17.29 -3.94 -15.65
CA GLN A 301 -18.53 -3.64 -16.40
C GLN A 301 -18.26 -3.47 -17.91
N HIS A 302 -17.09 -2.95 -18.29
CA HIS A 302 -16.64 -2.87 -19.70
C HIS A 302 -16.20 -4.22 -20.26
N LYS A 303 -16.11 -5.26 -19.42
CA LYS A 303 -15.83 -6.63 -19.85
C LYS A 303 -17.10 -7.43 -20.11
N MET A 304 -18.29 -6.90 -19.84
CA MET A 304 -19.56 -7.57 -20.14
C MET A 304 -20.08 -7.06 -21.47
N HIS A 305 -20.20 -7.96 -22.44
CA HIS A 305 -20.82 -7.59 -23.70
C HIS A 305 -22.33 -7.38 -23.50
N PRO A 306 -22.98 -6.46 -24.25
CA PRO A 306 -24.42 -6.27 -24.18
C PRO A 306 -25.16 -7.60 -24.40
N GLY A 307 -26.07 -7.95 -23.49
CA GLY A 307 -26.85 -9.19 -23.57
C GLY A 307 -26.11 -10.46 -23.14
N GLU A 308 -24.82 -10.38 -22.76
CA GLU A 308 -24.06 -11.54 -22.30
C GLU A 308 -24.68 -12.15 -21.02
N PRO A 309 -25.02 -13.45 -21.01
CA PRO A 309 -25.51 -14.12 -19.82
C PRO A 309 -24.51 -14.00 -18.64
N MET A 310 -25.02 -13.71 -17.44
CA MET A 310 -24.16 -13.62 -16.25
C MET A 310 -23.83 -15.01 -15.72
N MET A 311 -22.56 -15.23 -15.30
CA MET A 311 -22.21 -16.49 -14.63
C MET A 311 -23.03 -16.63 -13.34
N PRO A 312 -23.79 -17.71 -13.16
CA PRO A 312 -24.42 -18.02 -11.90
C PRO A 312 -23.37 -18.27 -10.81
N SER A 313 -23.73 -18.04 -9.54
CA SER A 313 -22.85 -18.41 -8.45
C SER A 313 -22.75 -19.93 -8.35
N ARG A 314 -21.56 -20.47 -8.11
CA ARG A 314 -21.39 -21.91 -7.81
C ARG A 314 -21.70 -22.26 -6.35
N SER A 315 -22.10 -21.28 -5.54
CA SER A 315 -22.31 -21.45 -4.10
C SER A 315 -23.80 -21.40 -3.76
N GLY A 316 -24.34 -22.52 -3.24
CA GLY A 316 -25.72 -22.58 -2.75
C GLY A 316 -26.02 -21.56 -1.64
N PHE A 317 -25.01 -21.24 -0.83
CA PHE A 317 -25.11 -20.21 0.20
C PHE A 317 -25.46 -18.83 -0.37
N ILE A 318 -24.95 -18.48 -1.56
CA ILE A 318 -25.26 -17.18 -2.18
C ILE A 318 -26.74 -17.09 -2.54
N TYR A 319 -27.34 -18.17 -3.04
CA TYR A 319 -28.77 -18.22 -3.33
C TYR A 319 -29.61 -18.13 -2.07
N PHE A 320 -29.22 -18.85 -1.02
CA PHE A 320 -29.85 -18.74 0.29
C PHE A 320 -29.75 -17.32 0.87
N HIS A 321 -28.57 -16.71 0.81
CA HIS A 321 -28.38 -15.34 1.30
C HIS A 321 -29.26 -14.34 0.53
N LEU A 322 -29.38 -14.49 -0.79
CA LEU A 322 -30.28 -13.67 -1.61
C LEU A 322 -31.75 -13.88 -1.24
N ASP A 323 -32.14 -15.11 -0.92
CA ASP A 323 -33.49 -15.46 -0.49
C ASP A 323 -33.85 -14.81 0.85
N ILE A 324 -32.97 -14.90 1.85
CA ILE A 324 -33.13 -14.17 3.11
C ILE A 324 -33.23 -12.67 2.85
N LEU A 325 -32.38 -12.11 1.98
CA LEU A 325 -32.41 -10.67 1.70
C LEU A 325 -33.72 -10.21 1.04
N LYS A 326 -34.45 -11.09 0.33
CA LYS A 326 -35.78 -10.76 -0.20
C LYS A 326 -36.82 -10.63 0.91
N HIS A 327 -36.68 -11.41 1.98
CA HIS A 327 -37.64 -11.49 3.08
C HIS A 327 -37.20 -10.72 4.35
N ALA A 328 -35.96 -10.25 4.42
CA ALA A 328 -35.40 -9.61 5.62
C ALA A 328 -35.84 -8.16 5.80
N GLU A 329 -36.11 -7.79 7.06
CA GLU A 329 -36.38 -6.43 7.46
C GLU A 329 -35.16 -5.51 7.23
N LYS A 330 -35.38 -4.37 6.56
CA LYS A 330 -34.29 -3.49 6.08
C LYS A 330 -33.59 -2.70 7.19
N SER A 331 -34.09 -2.77 8.43
CA SER A 331 -33.59 -2.04 9.60
C SER A 331 -32.19 -2.49 10.04
N MET A 332 -31.79 -3.74 9.78
CA MET A 332 -30.50 -4.28 10.21
C MET A 332 -29.34 -3.94 9.24
N PRO A 333 -28.11 -3.64 9.72
CA PRO A 333 -26.95 -3.42 8.87
C PRO A 333 -26.62 -4.61 7.96
N ARG A 334 -26.19 -4.34 6.72
CA ARG A 334 -25.91 -5.39 5.71
C ARG A 334 -24.88 -6.43 6.19
N LYS A 335 -23.86 -6.00 6.92
CA LYS A 335 -22.81 -6.88 7.44
C LYS A 335 -23.36 -7.88 8.46
N GLU A 336 -24.22 -7.42 9.35
CA GLU A 336 -24.83 -8.25 10.39
C GLU A 336 -25.82 -9.25 9.79
N ARG A 337 -26.61 -8.83 8.80
CA ARG A 337 -27.47 -9.73 8.02
C ARG A 337 -26.70 -10.85 7.34
N PHE A 338 -25.51 -10.56 6.82
CA PHE A 338 -24.66 -11.56 6.18
C PHE A 338 -24.12 -12.58 7.19
N GLU A 339 -23.70 -12.15 8.37
CA GLU A 339 -23.19 -13.06 9.40
C GLU A 339 -24.30 -13.97 9.95
N LYS A 340 -25.51 -13.41 10.21
CA LYS A 340 -26.67 -14.23 10.61
C LYS A 340 -27.03 -15.28 9.57
N ALA A 341 -27.08 -14.88 8.28
CA ALA A 341 -27.29 -15.83 7.19
C ALA A 341 -26.21 -16.93 7.18
N ARG A 342 -24.94 -16.58 7.45
CA ARG A 342 -23.86 -17.57 7.50
C ARG A 342 -24.05 -18.57 8.64
N GLU A 343 -24.41 -18.11 9.83
CA GLU A 343 -24.69 -18.98 10.98
C GLU A 343 -25.87 -19.91 10.71
N GLU A 344 -26.95 -19.39 10.13
CA GLU A 344 -28.12 -20.19 9.74
C GLU A 344 -27.76 -21.25 8.70
N TRP A 345 -26.95 -20.90 7.70
CA TRP A 345 -26.49 -21.85 6.68
C TRP A 345 -25.69 -23.01 7.28
N HIS A 346 -24.85 -22.75 8.27
CA HIS A 346 -24.11 -23.82 8.96
C HIS A 346 -25.04 -24.75 9.74
N LYS A 347 -26.15 -24.23 10.28
CA LYS A 347 -27.19 -24.99 11.01
C LYS A 347 -28.16 -25.74 10.11
N PHE A 348 -28.12 -25.55 8.79
CA PHE A 348 -29.05 -26.21 7.87
C PHE A 348 -28.82 -27.72 7.77
N SER A 349 -29.94 -28.45 7.72
CA SER A 349 -29.95 -29.85 7.35
C SER A 349 -29.52 -30.05 5.90
N GLU A 350 -29.01 -31.25 5.60
CA GLU A 350 -28.53 -31.60 4.26
C GLU A 350 -29.65 -31.47 3.21
N ALA A 351 -30.89 -31.79 3.57
CA ALA A 351 -32.05 -31.61 2.69
C ALA A 351 -32.25 -30.16 2.24
N LYS A 352 -32.07 -29.19 3.15
CA LYS A 352 -32.17 -27.76 2.82
C LYS A 352 -30.98 -27.29 1.99
N LYS A 353 -29.76 -27.76 2.27
CA LYS A 353 -28.58 -27.46 1.46
C LYS A 353 -28.71 -28.03 0.04
N ASN A 354 -29.27 -29.24 -0.09
CA ASN A 354 -29.54 -29.89 -1.37
C ASN A 354 -30.55 -29.12 -2.22
N HIS A 355 -31.55 -28.47 -1.62
CA HIS A 355 -32.45 -27.58 -2.35
C HIS A 355 -31.69 -26.46 -3.07
N TYR A 356 -30.79 -25.76 -2.36
CA TYR A 356 -29.97 -24.72 -2.98
C TYR A 356 -28.92 -25.26 -3.95
N ALA A 357 -28.42 -26.49 -3.74
CA ALA A 357 -27.57 -27.17 -4.70
C ALA A 357 -28.30 -27.41 -6.05
N LYS A 358 -29.57 -27.83 -6.00
CA LYS A 358 -30.40 -27.97 -7.21
C LYS A 358 -30.62 -26.62 -7.92
N ILE A 359 -30.82 -25.54 -7.17
CA ILE A 359 -30.93 -24.18 -7.73
C ILE A 359 -29.62 -23.77 -8.44
N VAL A 360 -28.46 -24.06 -7.83
CA VAL A 360 -27.16 -23.81 -8.46
C VAL A 360 -27.05 -24.58 -9.77
N GLU A 361 -27.37 -25.87 -9.76
CA GLU A 361 -27.30 -26.74 -10.93
C GLU A 361 -28.22 -26.28 -12.07
N GLU A 362 -29.48 -25.96 -11.76
CA GLU A 362 -30.45 -25.48 -12.75
C GLU A 362 -30.00 -24.16 -13.37
N ASN A 363 -29.53 -23.21 -12.56
CA ASN A 363 -29.05 -21.93 -13.07
C ASN A 363 -27.78 -22.09 -13.91
N MET A 364 -26.87 -22.98 -13.51
CA MET A 364 -25.67 -23.31 -14.30
C MET A 364 -26.03 -23.96 -15.63
N ARG A 365 -27.07 -24.81 -15.66
CA ARG A 365 -27.60 -25.40 -16.89
C ARG A 365 -28.18 -24.33 -17.82
N LYS A 366 -29.06 -23.45 -17.31
CA LYS A 366 -29.61 -22.33 -18.09
C LYS A 366 -28.50 -21.46 -18.68
N PHE A 367 -27.50 -21.11 -17.86
CA PHE A 367 -26.34 -20.37 -18.34
C PHE A 367 -25.56 -21.10 -19.44
N ALA A 368 -25.40 -22.42 -19.34
CA ALA A 368 -24.70 -23.23 -20.34
C ALA A 368 -25.47 -23.32 -21.68
N GLU A 369 -26.79 -23.10 -21.68
CA GLU A 369 -27.63 -23.07 -22.88
C GLU A 369 -27.70 -21.65 -23.48
N GLU A 370 -27.87 -20.63 -22.63
CA GLU A 370 -27.97 -19.23 -23.05
C GLU A 370 -26.65 -18.67 -23.58
N LEU A 371 -25.51 -19.08 -23.01
CA LEU A 371 -24.20 -18.53 -23.40
C LEU A 371 -23.83 -18.86 -24.86
N PRO A 372 -23.92 -20.11 -25.35
CA PRO A 372 -23.70 -20.42 -26.76
C PRO A 372 -24.68 -19.69 -27.68
N ALA A 373 -25.97 -19.63 -27.32
CA ALA A 373 -26.99 -18.95 -28.12
C ALA A 373 -26.69 -17.46 -28.27
N TRP A 374 -26.27 -16.80 -27.19
CA TRP A 374 -25.81 -15.40 -27.24
C TRP A 374 -24.49 -15.26 -28.04
N PHE A 375 -23.52 -16.14 -27.82
CA PHE A 375 -22.23 -16.10 -28.52
C PHE A 375 -22.37 -16.19 -30.05
N GLN A 376 -23.36 -16.93 -30.54
CA GLN A 376 -23.69 -17.03 -31.96
C GLN A 376 -24.22 -15.71 -32.57
N THR A 377 -24.70 -14.78 -31.75
CA THR A 377 -25.17 -13.47 -32.24
C THR A 377 -24.02 -12.52 -32.57
N LEU A 378 -22.80 -12.84 -32.14
CA LEU A 378 -21.58 -12.06 -32.41
C LEU A 378 -20.96 -12.40 -33.77
N SER A 379 -20.24 -11.45 -34.36
CA SER A 379 -19.42 -11.68 -35.56
C SER A 379 -18.19 -12.57 -35.28
N GLU A 380 -17.58 -13.14 -36.31
CA GLU A 380 -16.44 -14.06 -36.13
C GLU A 380 -15.21 -13.41 -35.48
N GLU A 381 -14.98 -12.13 -35.77
CA GLU A 381 -13.92 -11.34 -35.15
C GLU A 381 -14.19 -11.13 -33.65
N GLU A 382 -15.43 -10.75 -33.29
CA GLU A 382 -15.87 -10.58 -31.91
C GLU A 382 -15.86 -11.90 -31.12
N GLN A 383 -16.21 -13.02 -31.78
CA GLN A 383 -16.15 -14.36 -31.20
C GLN A 383 -14.70 -14.73 -30.83
N GLY A 384 -13.74 -14.49 -31.73
CA GLY A 384 -12.32 -14.73 -31.47
C GLY A 384 -11.78 -13.89 -30.31
N ASP A 385 -12.14 -12.61 -30.27
CA ASP A 385 -11.74 -11.70 -29.20
C ASP A 385 -12.36 -12.05 -27.84
N TYR A 386 -13.62 -12.48 -27.83
CA TYR A 386 -14.31 -12.91 -26.62
C TYR A 386 -13.61 -14.11 -25.97
N LEU A 387 -13.28 -15.14 -26.77
CA LEU A 387 -12.60 -16.35 -26.28
C LEU A 387 -11.20 -16.04 -25.72
N ARG A 388 -10.48 -15.10 -26.35
CA ARG A 388 -9.16 -14.63 -25.88
C ARG A 388 -9.27 -13.91 -24.52
N LYS A 389 -10.29 -13.06 -24.37
CA LYS A 389 -10.51 -12.25 -23.16
C LYS A 389 -11.10 -13.05 -22.00
N LYS A 390 -11.86 -14.13 -22.27
CA LYS A 390 -12.57 -14.92 -21.25
C LYS A 390 -12.33 -16.43 -21.36
N PRO A 391 -11.14 -16.92 -20.96
CA PRO A 391 -10.80 -18.34 -21.06
C PRO A 391 -11.68 -19.25 -20.19
N ASP A 392 -12.27 -18.73 -19.10
CA ASP A 392 -13.18 -19.45 -18.23
C ASP A 392 -14.53 -19.80 -18.89
N ARG A 393 -14.84 -19.15 -20.02
CA ARG A 393 -16.08 -19.37 -20.81
C ARG A 393 -15.93 -20.43 -21.88
N ILE A 394 -14.69 -20.72 -22.28
CA ILE A 394 -14.38 -21.72 -23.31
C ILE A 394 -15.01 -23.06 -22.99
N VAL A 395 -15.00 -23.49 -21.73
CA VAL A 395 -15.58 -24.79 -21.31
C VAL A 395 -17.07 -24.93 -21.66
N PHE A 396 -17.82 -23.81 -21.65
CA PHE A 396 -19.25 -23.80 -21.99
C PHE A 396 -19.50 -23.64 -23.50
N LEU A 397 -18.50 -23.13 -24.24
CA LEU A 397 -18.55 -22.91 -25.68
C LEU A 397 -17.84 -24.01 -26.48
N GLN A 398 -17.16 -24.94 -25.81
CA GLN A 398 -16.31 -25.97 -26.42
C GLN A 398 -17.08 -26.78 -27.47
N LYS A 399 -18.30 -27.22 -27.13
CA LYS A 399 -19.16 -27.98 -28.05
C LYS A 399 -19.44 -27.21 -29.35
N TYR A 400 -19.68 -25.90 -29.26
CA TYR A 400 -19.91 -25.05 -30.41
C TYR A 400 -18.63 -24.81 -31.23
N ILE A 401 -17.49 -24.62 -30.56
CA ILE A 401 -16.18 -24.46 -31.22
C ILE A 401 -15.80 -25.72 -32.00
N ASP A 402 -16.12 -26.90 -31.45
CA ASP A 402 -15.88 -28.18 -32.09
C ASP A 402 -16.83 -28.40 -33.28
N GLU A 403 -18.11 -28.06 -33.14
CA GLU A 403 -19.12 -28.12 -34.22
C GLU A 403 -18.81 -27.16 -35.38
N LYS A 404 -18.23 -25.98 -35.13
CA LYS A 404 -17.79 -25.05 -36.21
C LYS A 404 -16.50 -25.48 -36.91
N ARG A 405 -15.71 -26.39 -36.32
CA ARG A 405 -14.45 -26.89 -36.89
C ARG A 405 -14.63 -28.00 -37.92
N GLU A 406 -15.78 -28.65 -37.96
CA GLU A 406 -16.24 -29.43 -39.12
C GLU A 406 -17.24 -28.58 -39.90
N PRO A 407 -17.22 -28.47 -41.25
CA PRO A 407 -16.93 -29.56 -42.20
C PRO A 407 -16.17 -29.17 -43.51
N LEU A 408 -15.52 -30.14 -44.18
CA LEU A 408 -15.44 -30.36 -45.65
C LEU A 408 -14.46 -31.52 -45.93
N ASP A 409 -14.99 -32.74 -46.10
CA ASP A 409 -14.70 -33.61 -47.26
C ASP A 409 -15.37 -34.98 -47.09
N LEU A 410 -16.51 -35.15 -47.74
CA LEU A 410 -17.03 -36.45 -48.15
C LEU A 410 -17.58 -36.34 -49.58
N HIS A 411 -16.90 -37.07 -50.49
CA HIS A 411 -17.13 -37.31 -51.94
C HIS A 411 -16.50 -36.26 -52.88
N SER A 412 -15.66 -36.55 -53.88
CA SER A 412 -15.09 -37.75 -54.55
C SER A 412 -13.77 -37.28 -55.23
N ASP A 413 -12.68 -38.02 -55.47
CA ASP A 413 -12.48 -39.18 -56.34
C ASP A 413 -11.02 -39.72 -56.23
N GLU A 414 -10.91 -41.01 -56.56
CA GLU A 414 -9.77 -41.87 -56.93
C GLU A 414 -8.26 -41.52 -56.73
N LYS A 415 -7.59 -42.53 -56.13
CA LYS A 415 -6.28 -43.13 -56.48
C LYS A 415 -5.01 -42.27 -56.33
N THR A 416 -4.20 -42.58 -55.29
CA THR A 416 -2.99 -43.42 -55.44
C THR A 416 -2.20 -43.59 -54.12
N SER A 417 -1.68 -44.80 -53.94
CA SER A 417 -0.41 -45.13 -53.25
C SER A 417 -0.29 -45.00 -51.72
N THR A 418 -0.63 -46.11 -51.06
CA THR A 418 0.24 -46.87 -50.12
C THR A 418 1.42 -46.12 -49.49
N THR A 419 1.37 -45.84 -48.17
CA THR A 419 2.50 -46.04 -47.21
C THR A 419 1.97 -46.03 -45.78
N LYS A 420 2.51 -46.97 -44.98
CA LYS A 420 2.05 -47.44 -43.67
C LYS A 420 2.02 -46.37 -42.56
N VAL A 421 0.94 -46.42 -41.78
CA VAL A 421 0.72 -45.71 -40.51
C VAL A 421 1.43 -46.45 -39.37
N ALA A 422 2.21 -45.72 -38.58
CA ALA A 422 2.57 -46.09 -37.21
C ALA A 422 2.19 -44.92 -36.28
N THR A 423 0.96 -44.97 -35.76
CA THR A 423 0.41 -44.03 -34.78
C THR A 423 1.04 -44.28 -33.40
N ARG A 424 1.80 -43.31 -32.89
CA ARG A 424 2.27 -43.26 -31.50
C ARG A 424 1.66 -42.07 -30.77
N ALA A 425 0.35 -42.11 -30.52
CA ALA A 425 -0.34 -41.15 -29.64
C ALA A 425 -1.62 -41.70 -28.98
N SER A 426 -1.78 -43.02 -28.87
CA SER A 426 -2.98 -43.65 -28.28
C SER A 426 -2.70 -44.45 -27.01
N ALA A 427 -1.65 -44.08 -26.26
CA ALA A 427 -1.29 -44.74 -25.01
C ALA A 427 -1.00 -43.73 -23.89
N ARG A 428 -2.03 -43.01 -23.44
CA ARG A 428 -2.08 -42.47 -22.07
C ARG A 428 -3.47 -42.07 -21.55
N LEU A 429 -4.54 -42.60 -22.16
CA LEU A 429 -5.90 -42.56 -21.64
C LEU A 429 -6.41 -43.99 -21.43
N ARG A 430 -5.77 -44.73 -20.52
CA ARG A 430 -6.31 -45.94 -19.89
C ARG A 430 -5.45 -46.32 -18.69
N ALA A 431 -5.69 -45.65 -17.57
CA ALA A 431 -5.45 -46.16 -16.21
C ALA A 431 -5.98 -45.14 -15.21
N LYS A 432 -6.79 -45.60 -14.25
CA LYS A 432 -7.49 -44.85 -13.19
C LYS A 432 -8.87 -44.30 -13.55
N LYS A 433 -9.69 -45.17 -14.15
CA LYS A 433 -11.05 -45.35 -13.63
C LYS A 433 -10.89 -46.37 -12.49
N ASP A 434 -11.12 -45.91 -11.26
CA ASP A 434 -11.63 -46.65 -10.09
C ASP A 434 -11.12 -46.03 -8.78
N GLY A 435 -12.07 -45.54 -7.98
CA GLY A 435 -11.92 -45.32 -6.54
C GLY A 435 -11.34 -43.98 -6.08
N ASN A 436 -12.15 -42.91 -6.03
CA ASN A 436 -12.54 -42.32 -4.74
C ASN A 436 -13.59 -41.22 -4.91
N MET A 437 -14.78 -41.49 -4.39
CA MET A 437 -15.85 -40.53 -4.15
C MET A 437 -15.37 -39.41 -3.22
N PHE A 438 -15.83 -38.19 -3.53
CA PHE A 438 -16.18 -37.11 -2.60
C PHE A 438 -15.71 -37.28 -1.14
N LYS A 439 -14.64 -36.57 -0.77
CA LYS A 439 -14.45 -36.10 0.61
C LYS A 439 -14.67 -34.59 0.66
N VAL A 440 -15.83 -34.25 1.20
CA VAL A 440 -16.19 -32.92 1.71
C VAL A 440 -15.36 -32.69 2.97
N HIS A 441 -14.59 -31.61 3.02
CA HIS A 441 -14.04 -31.10 4.27
C HIS A 441 -14.98 -30.01 4.80
N HIS A 442 -15.45 -30.25 6.03
CA HIS A 442 -16.23 -29.35 6.89
C HIS A 442 -15.51 -28.04 7.21
#